data_AF-A0A7Y2DMM0-F1
#
_entry.id   AF-A0A7Y2DMM0-F1
#
_cell.length_a   1.000
_cell.length_b   1.000
_cell.length_c   1.000
_cell.angle_alpha   90.00
_cell.angle_beta   90.00
_cell.angle_gamma   90.00
#
_symmetry.space_group_name_H-M   'P 1'
#
loop_
_entity.id
_entity.type
_entity.pdbx_description
1 polymer ?
#
loop_
_entity_poly.entity_id
_entity_poly.type
_entity_poly.pdbx_seq_one_letter_code
_entity_poly.pdbx_strand_id
1 'polypeptide(L)'
;MNRSVAFLISAIVTALASVGLWATELTGTDLPFGLGAETDSSESPEVAGTAITAPTTVVSTTTTTTTPTTTTTATPPYQGWVDPTSSGLPWSELGAVEGLLTFRGNPTRSFYGRNAPTNPTVAWTHDIGCANSPVGGTTKVWCGSGWTGQPSVFQPPASAGEPEGTWWLAFGGYDRNVTFLDPLTGEEVYGPYQTGDIIKGSITIDPDGYPLLYTGSRDNNYHVVAIDRPEPEALWKLNSNAVKPTKWNDDWDGSGLIIDDYLF
;
A
#
# COMPACT_ATOMS: atom_id res chain seq x y z
N MET A 1 -16.78 1.21 75.44
CA MET A 1 -15.89 2.38 75.36
C MET A 1 -16.28 3.19 74.12
N ASN A 2 -16.74 4.42 74.36
CA ASN A 2 -16.81 5.63 73.50
C ASN A 2 -17.28 5.51 72.03
N ARG A 3 -18.50 6.00 71.71
CA ARG A 3 -18.84 7.40 71.25
C ARG A 3 -18.46 7.60 69.76
N SER A 4 -19.21 8.21 68.86
CA SER A 4 -20.47 8.98 68.86
C SER A 4 -20.79 9.39 67.41
N VAL A 5 -22.09 9.44 67.05
CA VAL A 5 -22.80 10.51 66.31
C VAL A 5 -22.57 10.75 64.79
N ALA A 6 -23.66 10.50 64.05
CA ALA A 6 -24.32 11.18 62.92
C ALA A 6 -23.68 12.40 62.19
N PHE A 7 -23.88 12.50 60.86
CA PHE A 7 -24.85 13.43 60.21
C PHE A 7 -24.94 13.25 58.68
N LEU A 8 -26.14 13.50 58.14
CA LEU A 8 -26.53 13.58 56.72
C LEU A 8 -25.78 14.70 55.95
N ILE A 9 -25.77 14.63 54.60
CA ILE A 9 -26.47 15.57 53.69
C ILE A 9 -26.22 15.18 52.21
N SER A 10 -27.32 15.09 51.46
CA SER A 10 -27.42 14.98 50.01
C SER A 10 -27.24 16.37 49.37
N ALA A 11 -26.46 16.51 48.31
CA ALA A 11 -26.49 17.71 47.46
C ALA A 11 -26.19 17.36 45.99
N ILE A 12 -27.24 17.56 45.20
CA ILE A 12 -27.30 17.58 43.74
C ILE A 12 -26.45 18.73 43.21
N VAL A 13 -25.64 18.47 42.18
CA VAL A 13 -25.19 19.53 41.25
C VAL A 13 -25.43 19.07 39.82
N THR A 14 -26.49 19.63 39.25
CA THR A 14 -26.79 19.69 37.83
C THR A 14 -25.81 20.65 37.15
N ALA A 15 -25.17 20.23 36.06
CA ALA A 15 -24.49 21.14 35.14
C ALA A 15 -25.07 20.93 33.74
N LEU A 16 -26.03 21.80 33.40
CA LEU A 16 -26.48 22.07 32.04
C LEU A 16 -25.46 23.03 31.40
N ALA A 17 -24.85 22.61 30.29
CA ALA A 17 -24.22 23.53 29.35
C ALA A 17 -24.48 23.01 27.93
N SER A 18 -25.53 23.58 27.35
CA SER A 18 -25.90 23.52 25.94
C SER A 18 -24.88 24.30 25.09
N VAL A 19 -24.27 23.65 24.09
CA VAL A 19 -23.63 24.35 22.97
C VAL A 19 -23.86 23.56 21.68
N GLY A 20 -24.71 24.14 20.82
CA GLY A 20 -24.44 24.32 19.40
C GLY A 20 -24.35 23.09 18.51
N LEU A 21 -25.51 22.64 18.04
CA LEU A 21 -25.66 21.90 16.80
C LEU A 21 -25.31 22.86 15.63
N TRP A 22 -24.19 22.64 14.94
CA TRP A 22 -23.96 23.20 13.62
C TRP A 22 -23.89 22.06 12.62
N ALA A 23 -25.06 21.73 12.07
CA ALA A 23 -25.16 21.05 10.79
C ALA A 23 -24.97 22.12 9.71
N THR A 24 -23.82 22.14 9.05
CA THR A 24 -23.70 22.81 7.75
C THR A 24 -24.00 21.79 6.67
N GLU A 25 -25.25 21.85 6.25
CA GLU A 25 -25.79 21.35 5.00
C GLU A 25 -25.11 22.11 3.86
N LEU A 26 -24.21 21.43 3.13
CA LEU A 26 -23.65 21.94 1.87
C LEU A 26 -24.59 21.50 0.74
N THR A 27 -25.65 22.28 0.53
CA THR A 27 -26.49 22.23 -0.68
C THR A 27 -26.14 23.40 -1.59
N GLY A 28 -25.85 23.09 -2.86
CA GLY A 28 -25.72 24.05 -3.97
C GLY A 28 -24.29 24.57 -4.17
N THR A 29 -23.75 24.71 -5.38
CA THR A 29 -24.36 24.86 -6.70
C THR A 29 -23.31 24.62 -7.79
N ASP A 30 -23.78 24.07 -8.91
CA ASP A 30 -23.44 24.41 -10.30
C ASP A 30 -21.98 24.37 -10.77
N LEU A 31 -21.65 23.31 -11.52
CA LEU A 31 -20.75 23.41 -12.68
C LEU A 31 -21.39 22.71 -13.88
N PRO A 32 -21.58 23.40 -15.02
CA PRO A 32 -22.27 22.85 -16.19
C PRO A 32 -21.28 22.06 -17.04
N PHE A 33 -21.40 20.74 -17.06
CA PHE A 33 -20.77 19.92 -18.09
C PHE A 33 -21.76 19.72 -19.23
N GLY A 34 -21.57 20.54 -20.27
CA GLY A 34 -22.23 20.40 -21.55
C GLY A 34 -21.83 19.11 -22.24
N LEU A 35 -22.83 18.33 -22.62
CA LEU A 35 -22.75 17.25 -23.59
C LEU A 35 -22.43 17.84 -24.97
N GLY A 36 -21.26 17.51 -25.49
CA GLY A 36 -20.89 17.70 -26.89
C GLY A 36 -20.43 16.37 -27.44
N ALA A 37 -21.34 15.66 -28.09
CA ALA A 37 -21.03 14.51 -28.92
C ALA A 37 -20.60 15.03 -30.30
N GLU A 38 -19.40 14.69 -30.75
CA GLU A 38 -19.05 14.74 -32.16
C GLU A 38 -18.45 13.40 -32.58
N THR A 39 -19.27 12.68 -33.33
CA THR A 39 -18.89 11.66 -34.29
C THR A 39 -18.13 12.32 -35.44
N ASP A 40 -16.97 11.81 -35.81
CA ASP A 40 -16.55 11.88 -37.20
C ASP A 40 -15.87 10.57 -37.64
N SER A 41 -16.25 10.18 -38.84
CA SER A 41 -15.99 8.93 -39.52
C SER A 41 -15.37 9.29 -40.86
N SER A 42 -14.22 8.73 -41.19
CA SER A 42 -13.78 8.69 -42.59
C SER A 42 -12.98 7.41 -42.88
N GLU A 43 -13.56 6.62 -43.77
CA GLU A 43 -12.95 5.46 -44.44
C GLU A 43 -12.20 5.88 -45.72
N SER A 44 -11.30 4.98 -46.15
CA SER A 44 -11.04 4.53 -47.54
C SER A 44 -9.76 5.04 -48.24
N PRO A 45 -9.14 4.29 -49.19
CA PRO A 45 -9.15 2.84 -49.46
C PRO A 45 -7.74 2.20 -49.56
N GLU A 46 -7.76 0.86 -49.53
CA GLU A 46 -6.71 -0.06 -49.95
C GLU A 46 -6.68 -0.21 -51.49
N VAL A 47 -5.50 -0.27 -52.10
CA VAL A 47 -5.32 -0.63 -53.52
C VAL A 47 -4.24 -1.71 -53.66
N ALA A 48 -4.68 -2.88 -54.13
CA ALA A 48 -3.86 -4.00 -54.58
C ALA A 48 -3.40 -3.82 -56.03
N GLY A 49 -2.22 -4.36 -56.40
CA GLY A 49 -1.77 -4.36 -57.79
C GLY A 49 -0.39 -4.98 -58.06
N THR A 50 -0.36 -6.31 -58.11
CA THR A 50 0.30 -7.21 -59.08
C THR A 50 1.77 -7.06 -59.51
N ALA A 51 2.46 -8.20 -59.43
CA ALA A 51 3.82 -8.51 -59.83
C ALA A 51 4.14 -8.41 -61.34
N ILE A 52 5.38 -8.07 -61.65
CA ILE A 52 6.02 -8.25 -62.97
C ILE A 52 7.47 -8.71 -62.73
N THR A 53 7.90 -9.77 -63.44
CA THR A 53 9.21 -10.44 -63.31
C THR A 53 10.16 -10.13 -64.47
N ALA A 54 11.46 -10.19 -64.16
CA ALA A 54 12.66 -10.35 -65.02
C ALA A 54 13.48 -9.07 -65.34
N PRO A 55 14.81 -9.16 -65.59
CA PRO A 55 15.73 -10.31 -65.59
C PRO A 55 16.93 -10.19 -64.62
N THR A 56 17.63 -11.30 -64.43
CA THR A 56 18.78 -11.49 -63.53
C THR A 56 20.06 -10.84 -64.08
N THR A 57 20.59 -9.85 -63.37
CA THR A 57 21.93 -9.30 -63.57
C THR A 57 22.80 -9.66 -62.37
N VAL A 58 23.86 -10.43 -62.60
CA VAL A 58 24.81 -10.82 -61.55
C VAL A 58 25.73 -9.64 -61.27
N VAL A 59 25.46 -8.89 -60.20
CA VAL A 59 26.31 -7.80 -59.71
C VAL A 59 27.02 -8.28 -58.45
N SER A 60 28.35 -8.42 -58.50
CA SER A 60 29.18 -8.64 -57.31
C SER A 60 29.03 -7.46 -56.35
N THR A 61 28.30 -7.67 -55.26
CA THR A 61 28.10 -6.68 -54.21
C THR A 61 29.03 -7.02 -53.05
N THR A 62 30.02 -6.18 -52.81
CA THR A 62 30.81 -6.19 -51.57
C THR A 62 29.87 -5.87 -50.41
N THR A 63 29.68 -6.82 -49.49
CA THR A 63 28.85 -6.63 -48.30
C THR A 63 29.56 -5.71 -47.31
N THR A 64 29.28 -4.41 -47.37
CA THR A 64 29.57 -3.51 -46.24
C THR A 64 28.43 -3.70 -45.25
N THR A 65 28.69 -4.40 -44.15
CA THR A 65 27.76 -4.48 -43.02
C THR A 65 27.64 -3.08 -42.41
N THR A 66 26.62 -2.32 -42.81
CA THR A 66 26.21 -1.12 -42.09
C THR A 66 25.35 -1.57 -40.91
N THR A 67 25.97 -1.66 -39.73
CA THR A 67 25.23 -1.77 -38.47
C THR A 67 24.27 -0.57 -38.38
N PRO A 68 22.94 -0.76 -38.28
CA PRO A 68 22.06 0.34 -37.94
C PRO A 68 22.39 0.76 -36.51
N THR A 69 23.07 1.90 -36.36
CA THR A 69 23.22 2.56 -35.07
C THR A 69 21.86 3.14 -34.71
N THR A 70 21.05 2.37 -34.00
CA THR A 70 19.89 2.91 -33.30
C THR A 70 20.43 3.77 -32.16
N THR A 71 20.62 5.07 -32.43
CA THR A 71 20.83 6.04 -31.36
C THR A 71 19.49 6.23 -30.67
N THR A 72 19.16 5.34 -29.72
CA THR A 72 18.19 5.67 -28.68
C THR A 72 18.80 6.81 -27.89
N THR A 73 18.36 8.03 -28.18
CA THR A 73 18.58 9.18 -27.30
C THR A 73 17.89 8.86 -25.99
N ALA A 74 18.62 8.24 -25.06
CA ALA A 74 18.13 8.02 -23.71
C ALA A 74 17.91 9.40 -23.10
N THR A 75 16.67 9.67 -22.68
CA THR A 75 16.36 10.80 -21.82
C THR A 75 17.33 10.77 -20.64
N PRO A 76 17.94 11.90 -20.24
CA PRO A 76 18.78 11.91 -19.05
C PRO A 76 18.00 11.38 -17.85
N PRO A 77 18.64 10.62 -16.94
CA PRO A 77 17.96 10.07 -15.78
C PRO A 77 17.36 11.19 -14.95
N TYR A 78 16.13 10.97 -14.48
CA TYR A 78 15.44 11.90 -13.59
C TYR A 78 16.32 12.23 -12.37
N GLN A 79 16.32 13.49 -11.96
CA GLN A 79 17.10 13.96 -10.81
C GLN A 79 16.18 14.04 -9.59
N GLY A 80 16.18 12.98 -8.79
CA GLY A 80 15.40 12.85 -7.56
C GLY A 80 15.11 11.37 -7.24
N TRP A 81 14.43 11.11 -6.12
CA TRP A 81 14.14 9.74 -5.67
C TRP A 81 13.15 8.99 -6.56
N VAL A 82 12.16 9.69 -7.12
CA VAL A 82 11.08 9.07 -7.92
C VAL A 82 10.72 9.98 -9.07
N ASP A 83 10.79 9.48 -10.30
CA ASP A 83 10.32 10.20 -11.48
C ASP A 83 8.78 10.36 -11.44
N PRO A 84 8.22 11.58 -11.40
CA PRO A 84 6.77 11.80 -11.36
C PRO A 84 6.01 11.20 -12.55
N THR A 85 6.68 10.97 -13.68
CA THR A 85 6.06 10.33 -14.86
C THR A 85 5.71 8.86 -14.61
N SER A 86 6.28 8.23 -13.57
CA SER A 86 5.92 6.88 -13.12
C SER A 86 4.56 6.78 -12.40
N SER A 87 3.86 7.91 -12.21
CA SER A 87 2.54 7.92 -11.59
C SER A 87 1.55 7.02 -12.33
N GLY A 88 0.83 6.18 -11.58
CA GLY A 88 -0.12 5.19 -12.08
C GLY A 88 0.52 3.87 -12.53
N LEU A 89 1.85 3.79 -12.67
CA LEU A 89 2.53 2.57 -13.07
C LEU A 89 2.71 1.62 -11.88
N PRO A 90 2.63 0.29 -12.09
CA PRO A 90 3.06 -0.68 -11.09
C PRO A 90 4.54 -0.49 -10.76
N TRP A 91 4.92 -0.71 -9.51
CA TRP A 91 6.32 -0.54 -9.09
C TRP A 91 7.27 -1.50 -9.84
N SER A 92 6.78 -2.65 -10.29
CA SER A 92 7.56 -3.59 -11.09
C SER A 92 8.08 -3.02 -12.41
N GLU A 93 7.40 -2.02 -12.99
CA GLU A 93 7.88 -1.32 -14.20
C GLU A 93 9.05 -0.36 -13.89
N LEU A 94 9.31 -0.09 -12.61
CA LEU A 94 10.43 0.71 -12.14
C LEU A 94 11.55 -0.15 -11.54
N GLY A 95 11.49 -1.47 -11.69
CA GLY A 95 12.54 -2.41 -11.27
C GLY A 95 12.27 -3.15 -9.95
N ALA A 96 11.15 -2.90 -9.26
CA ALA A 96 10.77 -3.69 -8.09
C ALA A 96 10.25 -5.09 -8.47
N VAL A 97 10.12 -5.97 -7.47
CA VAL A 97 9.39 -7.22 -7.61
C VAL A 97 7.90 -6.98 -7.89
N GLU A 98 7.25 -7.99 -8.48
CA GLU A 98 5.82 -7.87 -8.78
C GLU A 98 4.98 -7.87 -7.50
N GLY A 99 4.04 -6.93 -7.42
CA GLY A 99 3.04 -6.90 -6.37
C GLY A 99 2.48 -5.52 -6.08
N LEU A 100 1.63 -5.48 -5.07
CA LEU A 100 1.16 -4.27 -4.41
C LEU A 100 1.92 -4.17 -3.09
N LEU A 101 3.12 -3.60 -3.12
CA LEU A 101 4.11 -3.81 -2.06
C LEU A 101 3.95 -2.84 -0.88
N THR A 102 3.41 -1.65 -1.11
CA THR A 102 3.21 -0.59 -0.11
C THR A 102 1.84 0.07 -0.28
N PHE A 103 1.48 1.00 0.60
CA PHE A 103 0.26 1.80 0.48
C PHE A 103 0.21 2.50 -0.88
N ARG A 104 -0.87 2.32 -1.64
CA ARG A 104 -1.00 2.80 -3.03
C ARG A 104 0.17 2.37 -3.93
N GLY A 105 0.72 1.19 -3.65
CA GLY A 105 1.35 0.27 -4.59
C GLY A 105 2.71 0.66 -5.18
N ASN A 106 3.10 1.93 -5.16
CA ASN A 106 4.33 2.41 -5.77
C ASN A 106 4.87 3.66 -5.03
N PRO A 107 6.09 4.14 -5.38
CA PRO A 107 6.71 5.27 -4.71
C PRO A 107 5.97 6.61 -4.87
N THR A 108 5.22 6.79 -5.97
CA THR A 108 4.35 7.95 -6.16
C THR A 108 3.01 7.84 -5.44
N ARG A 109 2.78 6.73 -4.72
CA ARG A 109 1.53 6.42 -4.01
C ARG A 109 0.33 6.58 -4.94
N SER A 110 0.34 5.96 -6.11
CA SER A 110 -0.65 6.21 -7.18
C SER A 110 -1.16 4.94 -7.87
N PHE A 111 -0.69 3.76 -7.48
CA PHE A 111 -1.06 2.47 -8.06
C PHE A 111 -1.93 1.65 -7.09
N TYR A 112 -2.96 0.97 -7.58
CA TYR A 112 -3.90 0.23 -6.72
C TYR A 112 -4.28 -1.13 -7.30
N GLY A 113 -3.41 -1.68 -8.15
CA GLY A 113 -3.66 -2.91 -8.90
C GLY A 113 -4.15 -2.65 -10.31
N ARG A 114 -4.44 -3.73 -11.03
CA ARG A 114 -4.89 -3.72 -12.44
C ARG A 114 -6.27 -4.36 -12.53
N ASN A 115 -7.03 -4.04 -13.57
CA ASN A 115 -8.24 -4.77 -13.97
C ASN A 115 -9.31 -4.89 -12.86
N ALA A 116 -9.63 -3.79 -12.17
CA ALA A 116 -10.70 -3.80 -11.17
C ALA A 116 -12.05 -4.25 -11.79
N PRO A 117 -12.77 -5.20 -11.15
CA PRO A 117 -14.05 -5.68 -11.68
C PRO A 117 -15.12 -4.59 -11.61
N THR A 118 -16.03 -4.58 -12.59
CA THR A 118 -17.14 -3.61 -12.64
C THR A 118 -18.31 -3.96 -11.71
N ASN A 119 -18.43 -5.22 -11.30
CA ASN A 119 -19.46 -5.69 -10.37
C ASN A 119 -18.84 -6.68 -9.35
N PRO A 120 -18.08 -6.18 -8.37
CA PRO A 120 -17.43 -7.03 -7.37
C PRO A 120 -18.44 -7.75 -6.50
N THR A 121 -18.11 -8.98 -6.09
CA THR A 121 -18.82 -9.73 -5.06
C THR A 121 -17.83 -10.12 -3.96
N VAL A 122 -18.33 -10.37 -2.75
CA VAL A 122 -17.48 -10.82 -1.64
C VAL A 122 -17.05 -12.25 -1.93
N ALA A 123 -15.76 -12.47 -2.14
CA ALA A 123 -15.18 -13.81 -2.30
C ALA A 123 -15.04 -14.51 -0.95
N TRP A 124 -14.53 -13.80 0.06
CA TRP A 124 -14.36 -14.27 1.42
C TRP A 124 -14.28 -13.08 2.40
N THR A 125 -14.35 -13.38 3.69
CA THR A 125 -14.15 -12.42 4.79
C THR A 125 -13.26 -13.04 5.85
N HIS A 126 -12.39 -12.23 6.46
CA HIS A 126 -11.52 -12.64 7.55
C HIS A 126 -11.78 -11.77 8.78
N ASP A 127 -11.89 -12.38 9.97
CA ASP A 127 -12.06 -11.65 11.24
C ASP A 127 -10.69 -11.33 11.84
N ILE A 128 -10.41 -10.04 12.00
CA ILE A 128 -9.13 -9.53 12.51
C ILE A 128 -9.11 -9.54 14.03
N GLY A 129 -10.26 -9.44 14.70
CA GLY A 129 -10.32 -9.32 16.15
C GLY A 129 -10.00 -7.92 16.68
N CYS A 130 -9.60 -7.85 17.95
CA CYS A 130 -9.50 -6.62 18.73
C CYS A 130 -8.32 -6.64 19.72
N ALA A 131 -7.82 -5.46 20.08
CA ALA A 131 -6.93 -5.32 21.24
C ALA A 131 -7.15 -4.01 22.00
N ASN A 132 -6.61 -3.99 23.22
CA ASN A 132 -6.54 -2.80 24.06
C ASN A 132 -5.40 -1.89 23.62
N SER A 133 -5.63 -0.58 23.59
CA SER A 133 -4.62 0.42 23.26
C SER A 133 -4.82 1.69 24.12
N PRO A 134 -3.84 2.10 24.94
CA PRO A 134 -3.94 3.32 25.74
C PRO A 134 -3.90 4.59 24.89
N VAL A 135 -4.82 5.53 25.12
CA VAL A 135 -4.86 6.85 24.48
C VAL A 135 -5.11 7.89 25.57
N GLY A 136 -4.20 8.85 25.74
CA GLY A 136 -4.35 9.91 26.74
C GLY A 136 -4.54 9.38 28.17
N GLY A 137 -3.88 8.28 28.54
CA GLY A 137 -4.00 7.64 29.85
C GLY A 137 -5.25 6.77 30.05
N THR A 138 -6.12 6.65 29.04
CA THR A 138 -7.31 5.78 29.08
C THR A 138 -7.14 4.60 28.14
N THR A 139 -7.38 3.37 28.62
CA THR A 139 -7.38 2.20 27.76
C THR A 139 -8.66 2.15 26.91
N LYS A 140 -8.52 1.94 25.61
CA LYS A 140 -9.61 1.78 24.65
C LYS A 140 -9.48 0.43 23.96
N VAL A 141 -10.60 -0.21 23.63
CA VAL A 141 -10.64 -1.41 22.78
C VAL A 141 -10.84 -0.96 21.34
N TRP A 142 -10.00 -1.45 20.43
CA TRP A 142 -10.09 -1.21 19.00
C TRP A 142 -10.15 -2.54 18.26
N CYS A 143 -10.93 -2.61 17.19
CA CYS A 143 -11.18 -3.84 16.42
C CYS A 143 -11.04 -3.61 14.91
N GLY A 144 -10.70 -4.65 14.18
CA GLY A 144 -10.58 -4.61 12.72
C GLY A 144 -9.24 -4.06 12.22
N SER A 145 -9.20 -3.69 10.94
CA SER A 145 -8.01 -3.13 10.28
C SER A 145 -7.79 -1.65 10.61
N GLY A 146 -8.87 -0.91 10.87
CA GLY A 146 -8.74 0.48 11.28
C GLY A 146 -8.16 1.38 10.20
N TRP A 147 -7.06 2.08 10.52
CA TRP A 147 -6.35 2.96 9.58
C TRP A 147 -5.29 2.24 8.72
N THR A 148 -5.07 0.93 8.89
CA THR A 148 -4.02 0.21 8.13
C THR A 148 -4.25 0.22 6.61
N GLY A 149 -5.39 0.71 6.15
CA GLY A 149 -5.57 1.26 4.81
C GLY A 149 -5.74 0.19 3.74
N GLN A 150 -4.64 -0.39 3.29
CA GLN A 150 -4.57 -1.32 2.17
C GLN A 150 -3.65 -2.50 2.51
N PRO A 151 -4.06 -3.76 2.26
CA PRO A 151 -3.16 -4.90 2.37
C PRO A 151 -2.10 -4.88 1.27
N SER A 152 -0.92 -5.41 1.55
CA SER A 152 0.07 -5.70 0.51
C SER A 152 -0.18 -7.09 -0.09
N VAL A 153 0.07 -7.23 -1.39
CA VAL A 153 -0.07 -8.49 -2.12
C VAL A 153 1.24 -8.74 -2.87
N PHE A 154 1.90 -9.85 -2.57
CA PHE A 154 3.28 -10.12 -3.00
C PHE A 154 3.54 -11.62 -3.11
N GLN A 155 4.59 -12.01 -3.83
CA GLN A 155 5.02 -13.41 -3.87
C GLN A 155 5.78 -13.76 -2.58
N PRO A 156 5.53 -14.93 -1.97
CA PRO A 156 6.23 -15.34 -0.76
C PRO A 156 7.73 -15.54 -1.01
N PRO A 157 8.56 -15.42 0.03
CA PRO A 157 9.98 -15.72 -0.11
C PRO A 157 10.19 -17.19 -0.45
N ALA A 158 11.24 -17.49 -1.22
CA ALA A 158 11.54 -18.86 -1.67
C ALA A 158 11.66 -19.88 -0.52
N SER A 159 12.05 -19.44 0.68
CA SER A 159 12.13 -20.30 1.87
C SER A 159 10.78 -20.79 2.40
N ALA A 160 9.67 -20.17 2.00
CA ALA A 160 8.33 -20.69 2.27
C ALA A 160 8.06 -22.02 1.54
N GLY A 161 8.83 -22.34 0.50
CA GLY A 161 8.67 -23.59 -0.26
C GLY A 161 7.39 -23.63 -1.10
N GLU A 162 6.78 -22.47 -1.33
CA GLU A 162 5.57 -22.34 -2.12
C GLU A 162 5.85 -22.50 -3.62
N PRO A 163 4.88 -23.03 -4.40
CA PRO A 163 4.98 -23.07 -5.85
C PRO A 163 5.24 -21.68 -6.46
N GLU A 164 5.93 -21.65 -7.60
CA GLU A 164 6.08 -20.43 -8.39
C GLU A 164 4.69 -19.87 -8.77
N GLY A 165 4.51 -18.56 -8.60
CA GLY A 165 3.24 -17.90 -8.86
C GLY A 165 2.24 -17.92 -7.70
N THR A 166 2.57 -18.51 -6.55
CA THR A 166 1.81 -18.31 -5.32
C THR A 166 1.88 -16.85 -4.88
N TRP A 167 0.79 -16.36 -4.30
CA TRP A 167 0.68 -15.00 -3.77
C TRP A 167 0.26 -15.04 -2.31
N TRP A 168 0.84 -14.16 -1.51
CA TRP A 168 0.41 -13.85 -0.16
C TRP A 168 -0.25 -12.47 -0.14
N LEU A 169 -1.23 -12.32 0.75
CA LEU A 169 -1.84 -11.06 1.14
C LEU A 169 -1.50 -10.82 2.61
N ALA A 170 -0.98 -9.64 2.95
CA ALA A 170 -0.67 -9.32 4.34
C ALA A 170 -1.12 -7.91 4.74
N PHE A 171 -1.56 -7.76 5.98
CA PHE A 171 -1.99 -6.49 6.55
C PHE A 171 -1.78 -6.45 8.06
N GLY A 172 -1.59 -5.25 8.60
CA GLY A 172 -1.64 -5.00 10.03
C GLY A 172 -3.08 -4.81 10.52
N GLY A 173 -3.32 -5.13 11.80
CA GLY A 173 -4.61 -4.96 12.45
C GLY A 173 -4.54 -4.35 13.85
N TYR A 174 -5.73 -4.00 14.37
CA TYR A 174 -5.91 -3.56 15.75
C TYR A 174 -5.87 -4.69 16.77
N ASP A 175 -5.78 -5.94 16.33
CA ASP A 175 -5.41 -7.08 17.15
C ASP A 175 -3.90 -7.18 17.41
N ARG A 176 -3.12 -6.20 16.89
CA ARG A 176 -1.66 -6.06 17.01
C ARG A 176 -0.87 -7.00 16.11
N ASN A 177 -1.53 -7.71 15.20
CA ASN A 177 -0.87 -8.64 14.31
C ASN A 177 -0.69 -8.04 12.91
N VAL A 178 0.41 -8.41 12.26
CA VAL A 178 0.44 -8.53 10.81
C VAL A 178 0.04 -9.97 10.48
N THR A 179 -1.07 -10.11 9.77
CA THR A 179 -1.63 -11.40 9.35
C THR A 179 -1.25 -11.68 7.90
N PHE A 180 -0.98 -12.95 7.57
CA PHE A 180 -0.63 -13.42 6.22
C PHE A 180 -1.66 -14.44 5.73
N LEU A 181 -2.33 -14.13 4.62
CA LEU A 181 -3.41 -14.92 4.04
C LEU A 181 -3.12 -15.32 2.60
N ASP A 182 -3.76 -16.39 2.14
CA ASP A 182 -3.98 -16.67 0.73
C ASP A 182 -5.02 -15.66 0.18
N PRO A 183 -4.72 -14.89 -0.88
CA PRO A 183 -5.64 -13.88 -1.41
C PRO A 183 -6.90 -14.47 -2.07
N LEU A 184 -6.88 -15.73 -2.49
CA LEU A 184 -8.00 -16.41 -3.14
C LEU A 184 -8.95 -17.04 -2.13
N THR A 185 -8.42 -17.62 -1.04
CA THR A 185 -9.23 -18.36 -0.05
C THR A 185 -9.49 -17.57 1.24
N GLY A 186 -8.62 -16.63 1.60
CA GLY A 186 -8.65 -15.92 2.89
C GLY A 186 -8.14 -16.75 4.06
N GLU A 187 -7.56 -17.92 3.81
CA GLU A 187 -6.95 -18.78 4.83
C GLU A 187 -5.56 -18.30 5.21
N GLU A 188 -5.17 -18.49 6.47
CA GLU A 188 -3.82 -18.15 6.95
C GLU A 188 -2.77 -19.07 6.32
N VAL A 189 -1.71 -18.46 5.76
CA VAL A 189 -0.62 -19.18 5.07
C VAL A 189 0.70 -19.12 5.83
N TYR A 190 0.82 -18.21 6.80
CA TYR A 190 2.04 -18.01 7.57
C TYR A 190 1.71 -17.43 8.95
N GLY A 191 2.59 -17.68 9.93
CA GLY A 191 2.38 -17.22 11.31
C GLY A 191 2.31 -15.68 11.39
N PRO A 192 1.47 -15.12 12.27
CA PRO A 192 1.34 -13.68 12.39
C PRO A 192 2.57 -13.05 13.03
N TYR A 193 2.87 -11.79 12.66
CA TYR A 193 3.85 -10.99 13.37
C TYR A 193 3.15 -10.08 14.38
N GLN A 194 3.38 -10.30 15.68
CA GLN A 194 2.73 -9.51 16.73
C GLN A 194 3.59 -8.34 17.22
N THR A 195 3.01 -7.14 17.26
CA THR A 195 3.60 -5.94 17.87
C THR A 195 3.10 -5.73 19.30
N GLY A 196 3.70 -4.81 20.05
CA GLY A 196 3.33 -4.54 21.45
C GLY A 196 1.97 -3.84 21.63
N ASP A 197 1.48 -3.17 20.58
CA ASP A 197 0.22 -2.43 20.53
C ASP A 197 -0.31 -2.44 19.08
N ILE A 198 -1.43 -1.79 18.83
CA ILE A 198 -2.16 -1.82 17.55
C ILE A 198 -1.32 -1.27 16.39
N ILE A 199 -1.54 -1.84 15.21
CA ILE A 199 -0.92 -1.37 13.96
C ILE A 199 -1.91 -0.44 13.27
N LYS A 200 -1.43 0.71 12.80
CA LYS A 200 -2.26 1.76 12.18
C LYS A 200 -1.87 2.11 10.75
N GLY A 201 -0.67 1.78 10.31
CA GLY A 201 -0.22 1.97 8.93
C GLY A 201 -0.37 0.72 8.07
N SER A 202 -0.40 0.88 6.75
CA SER A 202 -0.19 -0.26 5.83
C SER A 202 1.25 -0.75 5.97
N ILE A 203 1.42 -2.07 5.88
CA ILE A 203 2.75 -2.67 5.80
C ILE A 203 3.43 -2.30 4.49
N THR A 204 4.75 -2.52 4.42
CA THR A 204 5.50 -2.44 3.18
C THR A 204 6.36 -3.69 3.03
N ILE A 205 6.37 -4.26 1.83
CA ILE A 205 7.26 -5.36 1.46
C ILE A 205 8.43 -4.76 0.69
N ASP A 206 9.61 -5.32 0.91
CA ASP A 206 10.82 -4.87 0.25
C ASP A 206 10.70 -4.95 -1.28
N PRO A 207 10.93 -3.82 -1.99
CA PRO A 207 10.77 -3.77 -3.44
C PRO A 207 11.85 -4.55 -4.19
N ASP A 208 13.02 -4.78 -3.59
CA ASP A 208 14.11 -5.51 -4.23
C ASP A 208 13.97 -7.03 -4.08
N GLY A 209 12.92 -7.48 -3.38
CA GLY A 209 12.62 -8.90 -3.18
C GLY A 209 13.35 -9.53 -2.01
N TYR A 210 14.03 -8.74 -1.17
CA TYR A 210 14.50 -9.25 0.10
C TYR A 210 13.29 -9.70 0.94
N PRO A 211 13.41 -10.75 1.75
CA PRO A 211 12.31 -11.27 2.55
C PRO A 211 12.08 -10.41 3.81
N LEU A 212 11.88 -9.12 3.59
CA LEU A 212 11.72 -8.10 4.61
C LEU A 212 10.34 -7.43 4.48
N LEU A 213 9.71 -7.28 5.64
CA LEU A 213 8.48 -6.54 5.85
C LEU A 213 8.76 -5.37 6.79
N TYR A 214 8.16 -4.24 6.48
CA TYR A 214 8.29 -3.01 7.23
C TYR A 214 6.92 -2.60 7.78
N THR A 215 6.84 -2.29 9.07
CA THR A 215 5.57 -1.89 9.70
C THR A 215 5.77 -1.00 10.92
N GLY A 216 4.88 -0.03 11.10
CA GLY A 216 4.83 0.85 12.25
C GLY A 216 3.74 0.41 13.23
N SER A 217 4.00 0.57 14.54
CA SER A 217 3.02 0.26 15.58
C SER A 217 2.87 1.40 16.58
N ARG A 218 1.75 1.38 17.32
CA ARG A 218 1.58 2.17 18.55
C ARG A 218 2.42 1.66 19.72
N ASP A 219 3.19 0.59 19.54
CA ASP A 219 4.16 0.12 20.54
C ASP A 219 5.43 0.99 20.63
N ASN A 220 5.38 2.16 19.99
CA ASN A 220 6.43 3.16 19.83
C ASN A 220 7.56 2.76 18.90
N ASN A 221 7.45 1.65 18.17
CA ASN A 221 8.48 1.21 17.25
C ASN A 221 8.00 1.13 15.80
N TYR A 222 8.96 1.41 14.92
CA TYR A 222 8.95 0.96 13.54
C TYR A 222 9.76 -0.34 13.45
N HIS A 223 9.26 -1.34 12.73
CA HIS A 223 9.79 -2.70 12.73
C HIS A 223 10.28 -3.06 11.34
N VAL A 224 11.46 -3.68 11.28
CA VAL A 224 11.95 -4.42 10.12
C VAL A 224 11.89 -5.90 10.49
N VAL A 225 11.07 -6.65 9.77
CA VAL A 225 10.68 -8.02 10.09
C VAL A 225 11.10 -8.93 8.96
N ALA A 226 11.82 -10.00 9.28
CA ALA A 226 12.11 -11.05 8.33
C ALA A 226 10.97 -12.05 8.23
N ILE A 227 10.66 -12.47 7.01
CA ILE A 227 9.58 -13.41 6.70
C ILE A 227 10.09 -14.70 6.01
N ASP A 228 11.40 -14.94 6.02
CA ASP A 228 12.06 -16.08 5.37
C ASP A 228 12.34 -17.29 6.27
N ARG A 229 11.69 -17.39 7.42
CA ARG A 229 12.00 -18.38 8.47
C ARG A 229 10.69 -19.04 8.96
N PRO A 230 10.70 -19.92 9.97
CA PRO A 230 9.47 -20.59 10.40
C PRO A 230 8.38 -19.64 10.95
N GLU A 231 8.78 -18.53 11.57
CA GLU A 231 7.88 -17.50 12.11
C GLU A 231 8.45 -16.11 11.85
N PRO A 232 7.65 -15.06 11.63
CA PRO A 232 8.17 -13.73 11.39
C PRO A 232 9.03 -13.23 12.57
N GLU A 233 10.20 -12.65 12.29
CA GLU A 233 11.13 -12.19 13.32
C GLU A 233 11.54 -10.74 13.11
N ALA A 234 11.45 -9.92 14.15
CA ALA A 234 11.98 -8.56 14.12
C ALA A 234 13.52 -8.59 14.07
N LEU A 235 14.10 -8.20 12.94
CA LEU A 235 15.55 -8.02 12.83
C LEU A 235 16.01 -6.70 13.47
N TRP A 236 15.16 -5.67 13.38
CA TRP A 236 15.48 -4.34 13.87
C TRP A 236 14.22 -3.55 14.23
N LYS A 237 14.38 -2.57 15.12
CA LYS A 237 13.32 -1.64 15.55
C LYS A 237 13.84 -0.21 15.70
N LEU A 238 13.09 0.78 15.22
CA LEU A 238 13.30 2.20 15.51
C LEU A 238 12.31 2.68 16.55
N ASN A 239 12.77 3.03 17.75
CA ASN A 239 11.89 3.65 18.72
C ASN A 239 11.64 5.14 18.37
N SER A 240 10.41 5.62 18.51
CA SER A 240 10.02 7.01 18.23
C SER A 240 10.72 8.03 19.14
N ASN A 241 11.27 7.61 20.29
CA ASN A 241 12.09 8.45 21.16
C ASN A 241 13.56 8.54 20.73
N ALA A 242 14.01 7.71 19.77
CA ALA A 242 15.38 7.73 19.25
C ALA A 242 15.58 8.78 18.13
N VAL A 243 14.50 9.37 17.63
CA VAL A 243 14.51 10.40 16.58
C VAL A 243 14.07 11.75 17.12
N LYS A 244 14.54 12.84 16.50
CA LYS A 244 14.11 14.21 16.85
C LYS A 244 13.91 15.06 15.59
N PRO A 245 12.93 15.98 15.59
CA PRO A 245 11.97 16.23 16.66
C PRO A 245 10.78 15.25 16.61
N THR A 246 10.41 14.64 17.74
CA THR A 246 9.13 13.94 17.87
C THR A 246 8.01 14.99 17.95
N LYS A 247 6.99 14.86 17.10
CA LYS A 247 5.83 15.76 17.07
C LYS A 247 4.56 15.02 17.47
N TRP A 248 3.79 15.64 18.36
CA TRP A 248 2.46 15.21 18.81
C TRP A 248 2.41 13.89 19.59
N ASN A 249 2.72 12.76 18.96
CA ASN A 249 2.56 11.42 19.51
C ASN A 249 3.76 10.51 19.17
N ASP A 250 3.85 9.36 19.85
CA ASP A 250 4.90 8.35 19.69
C ASP A 250 4.52 7.17 18.78
N ASP A 251 3.32 7.23 18.17
CA ASP A 251 2.80 6.27 17.19
C ASP A 251 3.57 6.30 15.85
N TRP A 252 3.76 5.13 15.24
CA TRP A 252 4.15 5.01 13.84
C TRP A 252 2.94 4.68 12.96
N ASP A 253 2.27 5.72 12.45
CA ASP A 253 1.07 5.60 11.62
C ASP A 253 1.36 5.53 10.10
N GLY A 254 2.55 5.94 9.68
CA GLY A 254 2.94 5.99 8.28
C GLY A 254 3.30 4.63 7.71
N SER A 255 2.91 4.38 6.46
CA SER A 255 3.47 3.30 5.66
C SER A 255 4.85 3.68 5.17
N GLY A 256 5.84 2.82 5.41
CA GLY A 256 7.20 3.06 4.95
C GLY A 256 7.29 3.08 3.43
N LEU A 257 8.37 3.64 2.93
CA LEU A 257 8.72 3.54 1.53
C LEU A 257 10.21 3.25 1.41
N ILE A 258 10.55 2.19 0.67
CA ILE A 258 11.94 1.82 0.42
C ILE A 258 12.30 2.29 -0.99
N ILE A 259 13.35 3.10 -1.14
CA ILE A 259 13.87 3.53 -2.45
C ILE A 259 15.39 3.54 -2.36
N ASP A 260 16.06 2.82 -3.27
CA ASP A 260 17.53 2.78 -3.36
C ASP A 260 18.23 2.51 -2.02
N ASP A 261 17.76 1.49 -1.27
CA ASP A 261 18.22 1.12 0.08
C ASP A 261 17.89 2.12 1.21
N TYR A 262 17.09 3.17 0.95
CA TYR A 262 16.63 4.12 1.98
C TYR A 262 15.19 3.85 2.40
N LEU A 263 14.96 3.82 3.71
CA LEU A 263 13.63 3.84 4.31
C LEU A 263 13.18 5.29 4.58
N PHE A 264 12.03 5.66 4.01
CA PHE A 264 11.32 6.93 4.21
C PHE A 264 10.05 6.75 5.05
#